data_AF-U5DKP4-F1
#
_entry.id   AF-U5DKP4-F1
#
_cell.length_a   1.000
_cell.length_b   1.000
_cell.length_c   1.000
_cell.angle_alpha   90.00
_cell.angle_beta   90.00
_cell.angle_gamma   90.00
#
_symmetry.space_group_name_H-M   'P 1'
#
loop_
_entity.id
_entity.type
_entity.pdbx_description
1 polymer ?
#
loop_
_entity_poly.entity_id
_entity_poly.type
_entity_poly.pdbx_seq_one_letter_code
_entity_poly.pdbx_strand_id
1 'polypeptide(L)'
;MVQIRRRHNAIASAIVGLVVGWGAIASVPGSAHQVEIQNDVGATLHIEPDDTPQAGRPTLAWFALTRRGGRTIPLSQCDCSLAVYALPLNAGEPPLLTPPLQPVDAERYAGIPGAELTFPDPGAYRLQLSGSPQAGEDFTPFEFAFDVTVSR
;
A
#
# COMPACT_ATOMS: atom_id res chain seq x y z
N MET A 1 58.93 -20.04 -56.27
CA MET A 1 57.86 -20.73 -55.51
C MET A 1 57.73 -20.03 -54.16
N VAL A 2 56.50 -19.65 -53.83
CA VAL A 2 56.09 -18.70 -52.78
C VAL A 2 56.20 -19.34 -51.40
N GLN A 3 56.68 -18.62 -50.38
CA GLN A 3 55.89 -18.30 -49.17
C GLN A 3 56.64 -17.39 -48.19
N ILE A 4 55.88 -16.41 -47.70
CA ILE A 4 56.19 -15.33 -46.78
C ILE A 4 55.51 -15.66 -45.45
N ARG A 5 56.13 -15.26 -44.32
CA ARG A 5 55.55 -14.73 -43.05
C ARG A 5 56.35 -15.28 -41.86
N ARG A 6 57.12 -14.45 -41.16
CA ARG A 6 56.79 -13.45 -40.10
C ARG A 6 56.34 -14.05 -38.76
N ARG A 7 57.30 -14.01 -37.82
CA ARG A 7 57.29 -13.48 -36.43
C ARG A 7 56.41 -14.14 -35.36
N HIS A 8 57.14 -14.65 -34.36
CA HIS A 8 56.96 -14.50 -32.90
C HIS A 8 55.54 -14.64 -32.33
N ASN A 9 55.26 -15.80 -31.74
CA ASN A 9 54.18 -15.96 -30.77
C ASN A 9 54.71 -15.65 -29.36
N ALA A 10 54.19 -14.57 -28.78
CA ALA A 10 54.30 -14.26 -27.37
C ALA A 10 53.32 -15.12 -26.57
N ILE A 11 53.80 -15.59 -25.42
CA ILE A 11 53.05 -16.30 -24.38
C ILE A 11 52.15 -15.27 -23.68
N ALA A 12 50.85 -15.57 -23.57
CA ALA A 12 49.96 -14.87 -22.64
C ALA A 12 49.04 -15.90 -21.99
N SER A 13 49.36 -16.24 -20.74
CA SER A 13 48.49 -16.99 -19.84
C SER A 13 47.21 -16.21 -19.61
N ALA A 14 46.07 -16.75 -20.02
CA ALA A 14 44.76 -16.23 -19.64
C ALA A 14 44.36 -16.83 -18.29
N ILE A 15 44.26 -15.95 -17.29
CA ILE A 15 43.77 -16.25 -15.95
C ILE A 15 42.27 -16.54 -16.03
N VAL A 16 41.88 -17.66 -15.44
CA VAL A 16 40.50 -18.10 -15.22
C VAL A 16 39.75 -17.06 -14.39
N GLY A 17 38.72 -16.43 -14.96
CA GLY A 17 37.76 -15.59 -14.24
C GLY A 17 36.43 -16.33 -14.09
N LEU A 18 36.24 -17.01 -12.96
CA LEU A 18 34.96 -17.60 -12.58
C LEU A 18 34.05 -16.47 -12.04
N VAL A 19 33.23 -15.87 -12.89
CA VAL A 19 32.22 -14.89 -12.46
C VAL A 19 31.01 -15.66 -11.92
N VAL A 20 31.00 -15.91 -10.61
CA VAL A 20 29.78 -16.32 -9.91
C VAL A 20 28.89 -15.09 -9.81
N GLY A 21 27.96 -14.95 -10.73
CA GLY A 21 26.93 -13.90 -10.69
C GLY A 21 26.01 -14.15 -9.50
N TRP A 22 26.25 -13.47 -8.38
CA TRP A 22 25.27 -13.33 -7.32
C TRP A 22 24.14 -12.44 -7.83
N GLY A 23 23.03 -13.07 -8.24
CA GLY A 23 21.78 -12.36 -8.47
C GLY A 23 21.31 -11.77 -7.15
N ALA A 24 21.35 -10.44 -7.03
CA ALA A 24 20.70 -9.74 -5.94
C ALA A 24 19.19 -9.92 -6.09
N ILE A 25 18.60 -10.72 -5.21
CA ILE A 25 17.15 -10.83 -5.09
C ILE A 25 16.69 -9.49 -4.48
N ALA A 26 16.19 -8.58 -5.31
CA ALA A 26 15.59 -7.34 -4.84
C ALA A 26 14.27 -7.68 -4.14
N SER A 27 14.29 -7.77 -2.82
CA SER A 27 13.07 -7.79 -2.00
C SER A 27 12.37 -6.45 -2.19
N VAL A 28 11.28 -6.43 -2.96
CA VAL A 28 10.38 -5.28 -3.02
C VAL A 28 9.77 -5.13 -1.62
N PRO A 29 9.99 -4.01 -0.91
CA PRO A 29 9.33 -3.80 0.36
C PRO A 29 7.81 -3.81 0.11
N GLY A 30 7.09 -4.72 0.76
CA GLY A 30 5.65 -4.52 0.93
C GLY A 30 5.44 -3.21 1.68
N SER A 31 4.44 -2.43 1.29
CA SER A 31 4.02 -1.24 2.06
C SER A 31 3.42 -1.72 3.38
N ALA A 32 4.29 -2.05 4.34
CA ALA A 32 3.88 -2.48 5.66
C ALA A 32 3.27 -1.27 6.39
N HIS A 33 1.99 -1.40 6.74
CA HIS A 33 1.17 -0.51 7.58
C HIS A 33 1.42 0.99 7.37
N GLN A 34 0.64 1.59 6.48
CA GLN A 34 0.68 3.04 6.30
C GLN A 34 -0.08 3.72 7.45
N VAL A 35 0.60 4.62 8.16
CA VAL A 35 0.06 5.38 9.29
C VAL A 35 -0.01 6.85 8.92
N GLU A 36 -1.20 7.43 9.04
CA GLU A 36 -1.44 8.86 8.85
C GLU A 36 -1.93 9.49 10.16
N ILE A 37 -1.53 10.73 10.43
CA ILE A 37 -1.90 11.46 11.66
C ILE A 37 -2.29 12.89 11.30
N GLN A 38 -3.44 13.34 11.80
CA GLN A 38 -3.92 14.70 11.66
C GLN A 38 -4.47 15.16 13.02
N ASN A 39 -3.90 16.23 13.56
CA ASN A 39 -4.26 16.82 14.86
C ASN A 39 -4.21 15.82 16.03
N ASP A 40 -5.37 15.29 16.43
CA ASP A 40 -5.55 14.36 17.53
C ASP A 40 -6.06 12.99 17.08
N VAL A 41 -6.20 12.75 15.76
CA VAL A 41 -6.60 11.48 15.17
C VAL A 41 -5.43 10.86 14.40
N GLY A 42 -5.23 9.55 14.60
CA GLY A 42 -4.32 8.73 13.81
C GLY A 42 -5.07 7.55 13.20
N ALA A 43 -4.63 7.13 12.03
CA ALA A 43 -5.21 6.02 11.28
C ALA A 43 -4.09 5.11 10.76
N THR A 44 -4.24 3.80 10.96
CA THR A 44 -3.40 2.80 10.31
C THR A 44 -4.26 1.98 9.36
N LEU A 45 -3.89 1.93 8.08
CA LEU A 45 -4.53 1.07 7.10
C LEU A 45 -3.92 -0.33 7.15
N HIS A 46 -4.78 -1.34 7.12
CA HIS A 46 -4.45 -2.72 6.77
C HIS A 46 -5.40 -3.24 5.70
N ILE A 47 -4.90 -4.10 4.83
CA ILE A 47 -5.67 -4.78 3.79
C ILE A 47 -5.44 -6.29 3.90
N GLU A 48 -6.50 -7.04 4.16
CA GLU A 48 -6.41 -8.48 4.36
C GLU A 48 -6.02 -9.24 3.09
N PRO A 49 -5.22 -10.31 3.21
CA PRO A 49 -4.65 -10.85 4.46
C PRO A 49 -3.27 -10.29 4.86
N ASP A 50 -2.59 -9.55 3.98
CA ASP A 50 -1.14 -9.29 4.10
C ASP A 50 -0.68 -7.96 3.47
N ASP A 51 -1.59 -6.99 3.33
CA ASP A 51 -1.38 -5.70 2.67
C ASP A 51 -1.01 -5.80 1.16
N THR A 52 -1.26 -6.95 0.53
CA THR A 52 -1.02 -7.16 -0.91
C THR A 52 -2.31 -7.46 -1.70
N PRO A 53 -3.22 -6.47 -1.85
CA PRO A 53 -4.45 -6.68 -2.60
C PRO A 53 -4.19 -7.12 -4.04
N GLN A 54 -5.08 -7.98 -4.53
CA GLN A 54 -5.09 -8.47 -5.91
C GLN A 54 -6.33 -7.97 -6.65
N ALA A 55 -6.13 -7.54 -7.89
CA ALA A 55 -7.21 -7.11 -8.76
C ALA A 55 -8.23 -8.24 -8.99
N GLY A 56 -9.51 -7.88 -9.05
CA GLY A 56 -10.61 -8.82 -9.24
C GLY A 56 -10.90 -9.74 -8.04
N ARG A 57 -10.17 -9.61 -6.92
CA ARG A 57 -10.45 -10.36 -5.70
C ARG A 57 -11.08 -9.47 -4.63
N PRO A 58 -12.12 -9.95 -3.93
CA PRO A 58 -12.59 -9.32 -2.71
C PRO A 58 -11.47 -9.25 -1.68
N THR A 59 -11.29 -8.08 -1.09
CA THR A 59 -10.39 -7.86 0.04
C THR A 59 -11.08 -6.97 1.07
N LEU A 60 -10.70 -7.16 2.34
CA LEU A 60 -11.16 -6.34 3.43
C LEU A 60 -10.07 -5.32 3.75
N ALA A 61 -10.36 -4.03 3.57
CA ALA A 61 -9.55 -2.96 4.15
C ALA A 61 -10.16 -2.54 5.48
N TRP A 62 -9.34 -2.33 6.49
CA TRP A 62 -9.76 -1.78 7.77
C TRP A 62 -8.78 -0.72 8.27
N PHE A 63 -9.30 0.22 9.05
CA PHE A 63 -8.58 1.40 9.50
C PHE A 63 -8.58 1.43 11.03
N ALA A 64 -7.43 1.18 11.64
CA ALA A 64 -7.27 1.38 13.08
C ALA A 64 -7.27 2.88 13.41
N LEU A 65 -8.47 3.45 13.57
CA LEU A 65 -8.64 4.83 14.01
C LEU A 65 -8.38 4.95 15.51
N THR A 66 -7.54 5.90 15.88
CA THR A 66 -7.22 6.19 17.27
C THR A 66 -7.16 7.69 17.54
N ARG A 67 -7.53 8.09 18.76
CA ARG A 67 -7.25 9.42 19.29
C ARG A 67 -5.85 9.47 19.89
N ARG A 68 -5.35 10.67 20.13
CA ARG A 68 -4.18 10.92 20.99
C ARG A 68 -4.28 10.09 22.29
N GLY A 69 -3.20 9.39 22.61
CA GLY A 69 -3.16 8.44 23.73
C GLY A 69 -3.56 7.01 23.34
N GLY A 70 -3.84 6.73 22.06
CA GLY A 70 -4.04 5.38 21.53
C GLY A 70 -5.43 4.79 21.76
N ARG A 71 -6.40 5.62 22.18
CA ARG A 71 -7.80 5.18 22.36
C ARG A 71 -8.45 4.98 21.00
N THR A 72 -9.03 3.81 20.76
CA THR A 72 -9.74 3.51 19.51
C THR A 72 -10.94 4.43 19.29
N ILE A 73 -11.14 4.84 18.04
CA ILE A 73 -12.38 5.48 17.56
C ILE A 73 -13.16 4.40 16.80
N PRO A 74 -14.22 3.82 17.37
CA PRO A 74 -15.08 2.89 16.65
C PRO A 74 -15.89 3.64 15.58
N LEU A 75 -16.28 2.92 14.52
CA LEU A 75 -17.11 3.44 13.44
C LEU A 75 -18.44 4.01 13.97
N SER A 76 -18.99 3.44 15.04
CA SER A 76 -20.22 3.94 15.68
C SER A 76 -20.10 5.34 16.31
N GLN A 77 -18.89 5.90 16.38
CA GLN A 77 -18.61 7.25 16.89
C GLN A 77 -18.20 8.23 15.78
N CYS A 78 -18.12 7.75 14.54
CA CYS A 78 -17.61 8.52 13.41
C CYS A 78 -18.63 8.56 12.28
N ASP A 79 -18.93 9.77 11.81
CA ASP A 79 -19.54 9.96 10.50
C ASP A 79 -18.45 9.84 9.43
N CYS A 80 -18.01 8.60 9.23
CA CYS A 80 -16.89 8.25 8.37
C CYS A 80 -17.37 7.87 6.96
N SER A 81 -16.54 8.15 5.96
CA SER A 81 -16.73 7.73 4.58
C SER A 81 -15.41 7.31 3.94
N LEU A 82 -15.49 6.40 2.97
CA LEU A 82 -14.36 5.92 2.20
C LEU A 82 -14.58 6.18 0.71
N ALA A 83 -13.59 6.79 0.08
CA ALA A 83 -13.52 6.99 -1.36
C ALA A 83 -12.23 6.33 -1.90
N VAL A 84 -12.34 5.60 -3.00
CA VAL A 84 -11.22 4.94 -3.65
C VAL A 84 -11.01 5.55 -5.03
N TYR A 85 -9.79 5.97 -5.33
CA TYR A 85 -9.42 6.58 -6.60
C TYR A 85 -8.32 5.75 -7.27
N ALA A 86 -8.35 5.65 -8.59
CA ALA A 86 -7.18 5.19 -9.35
C ALA A 86 -6.13 6.30 -9.41
N LEU A 87 -4.85 5.93 -9.39
CA LEU A 87 -3.75 6.88 -9.57
C LEU A 87 -3.15 6.75 -10.97
N PRO A 88 -2.73 7.87 -11.60
CA PRO A 88 -2.73 9.24 -11.07
C PRO A 88 -4.14 9.88 -11.02
N LEU A 89 -4.40 10.69 -9.98
CA LEU A 89 -5.64 11.47 -9.87
C LEU A 89 -5.65 12.62 -10.89
N ASN A 90 -6.70 12.70 -11.70
CA ASN A 90 -6.98 13.90 -12.49
C ASN A 90 -7.85 14.88 -11.68
N ALA A 91 -7.67 16.18 -11.92
CA ALA A 91 -8.46 17.20 -11.24
C ALA A 91 -9.96 17.04 -11.54
N GLY A 92 -10.77 16.93 -10.50
CA GLY A 92 -12.22 16.75 -10.62
C GLY A 92 -12.68 15.34 -10.97
N GLU A 93 -11.76 14.36 -11.01
CA GLU A 93 -12.12 12.96 -11.22
C GLU A 93 -12.92 12.42 -10.02
N PRO A 94 -14.09 11.83 -10.24
CA PRO A 94 -14.87 11.23 -9.16
C PRO A 94 -14.17 9.99 -8.60
N PRO A 95 -14.51 9.57 -7.38
CA PRO A 95 -14.03 8.29 -6.86
C PRO A 95 -14.50 7.13 -7.74
N LEU A 96 -13.60 6.17 -7.93
CA LEU A 96 -13.88 4.91 -8.61
C LEU A 96 -14.83 4.04 -7.79
N LEU A 97 -14.63 3.98 -6.47
CA LEU A 97 -15.47 3.25 -5.53
C LEU A 97 -15.80 4.12 -4.32
N THR A 98 -17.01 3.98 -3.79
CA THR A 98 -17.42 4.53 -2.48
C THR A 98 -18.06 3.43 -1.65
N PRO A 99 -17.28 2.42 -1.23
CA PRO A 99 -17.83 1.29 -0.51
C PRO A 99 -18.39 1.74 0.85
N PRO A 100 -19.50 1.13 1.32
CA PRO A 100 -20.01 1.41 2.65
C PRO A 100 -18.99 0.93 3.70
N LEU A 101 -18.83 1.71 4.76
CA LEU A 101 -18.06 1.30 5.93
C LEU A 101 -18.93 0.44 6.85
N GLN A 102 -18.33 -0.62 7.38
CA GLN A 102 -18.91 -1.52 8.37
C GLN A 102 -17.95 -1.67 9.56
N PRO A 103 -18.47 -1.93 10.78
CA PRO A 103 -17.62 -2.17 11.93
C PRO A 103 -16.89 -3.50 11.78
N VAL A 104 -15.58 -3.49 12.02
CA VAL A 104 -14.71 -4.66 11.98
C VAL A 104 -13.99 -4.80 13.31
N ASP A 105 -13.92 -6.03 13.81
CA ASP A 105 -13.04 -6.42 14.91
C ASP A 105 -11.80 -7.09 14.30
N ALA A 106 -10.64 -6.49 14.48
CA ALA A 106 -9.38 -6.97 13.92
C ALA A 106 -8.23 -6.70 14.87
N GLU A 107 -7.31 -7.67 14.99
CA GLU A 107 -6.20 -7.65 15.92
C GLU A 107 -6.66 -7.32 17.37
N ARG A 108 -6.30 -6.14 17.87
CA ARG A 108 -6.66 -5.61 19.20
C ARG A 108 -7.76 -4.55 19.15
N TYR A 109 -8.24 -4.20 17.96
CA TYR A 109 -9.21 -3.14 17.73
C TYR A 109 -10.61 -3.73 17.61
N ALA A 110 -11.60 -3.01 18.12
CA ALA A 110 -13.00 -3.41 18.06
C ALA A 110 -13.85 -2.32 17.41
N GLY A 111 -14.76 -2.73 16.53
CA GLY A 111 -15.72 -1.88 15.84
C GLY A 111 -15.08 -0.79 14.99
N ILE A 112 -13.85 -0.96 14.51
CA ILE A 112 -13.16 0.03 13.67
C ILE A 112 -13.79 0.08 12.26
N PRO A 113 -13.64 1.20 11.53
CA PRO A 113 -14.10 1.26 10.15
C PRO A 113 -13.39 0.22 9.28
N GLY A 114 -14.15 -0.57 8.54
CA GLY A 114 -13.63 -1.39 7.46
C GLY A 114 -14.60 -1.46 6.29
N ALA A 115 -14.12 -1.90 5.14
CA ALA A 115 -14.90 -2.05 3.92
C ALA A 115 -14.43 -3.27 3.14
N GLU A 116 -15.38 -4.02 2.58
CA GLU A 116 -15.09 -4.94 1.50
C GLU A 116 -14.97 -4.17 0.19
N LEU A 117 -13.92 -4.46 -0.57
CA LEU A 117 -13.66 -3.84 -1.87
C LEU A 117 -13.09 -4.86 -2.84
N THR A 118 -13.29 -4.60 -4.13
CA THR A 118 -12.65 -5.33 -5.22
C THR A 118 -12.06 -4.30 -6.18
N PHE A 119 -10.74 -4.22 -6.21
CA PHE A 119 -10.04 -3.36 -7.18
C PHE A 119 -10.22 -3.96 -8.58
N PRO A 120 -10.67 -3.19 -9.58
CA PRO A 120 -10.97 -3.76 -10.90
C PRO A 120 -9.70 -4.21 -11.65
N ASP A 121 -8.63 -3.42 -11.55
CA ASP A 121 -7.40 -3.62 -12.31
C ASP A 121 -6.15 -3.52 -11.43
N PRO A 122 -5.02 -4.14 -11.81
CA PRO A 122 -3.74 -3.90 -11.16
C PRO A 122 -3.29 -2.45 -11.36
N GLY A 123 -2.69 -1.86 -10.34
CA GLY A 123 -2.26 -0.46 -10.41
C GLY A 123 -2.13 0.20 -9.05
N ALA A 124 -1.84 1.50 -9.06
CA ALA A 124 -1.83 2.30 -7.85
C ALA A 124 -3.21 2.91 -7.61
N TYR A 125 -3.65 2.89 -6.35
CA TYR A 125 -4.91 3.44 -5.91
C TYR A 125 -4.70 4.30 -4.66
N ARG A 126 -5.61 5.25 -4.43
CA ARG A 126 -5.70 6.00 -3.19
C ARG A 126 -6.99 5.65 -2.47
N LEU A 127 -6.86 5.20 -1.22
CA LEU A 127 -7.97 5.06 -0.28
C LEU A 127 -8.00 6.34 0.55
N GLN A 128 -9.02 7.17 0.33
CA GLN A 128 -9.27 8.38 1.08
C GLN A 128 -10.33 8.11 2.14
N LEU A 129 -9.91 8.09 3.41
CA LEU A 129 -10.79 7.98 4.55
C LEU A 129 -11.03 9.37 5.15
N SER A 130 -12.28 9.82 5.17
CA SER A 130 -12.67 11.07 5.83
C SER A 130 -13.65 10.81 6.96
N GLY A 131 -13.66 11.66 7.98
CA GLY A 131 -14.61 11.52 9.06
C GLY A 131 -14.71 12.73 9.99
N SER A 132 -15.82 12.79 10.72
CA SER A 132 -16.08 13.75 11.79
C SER A 132 -16.70 13.05 13.00
N PRO A 133 -16.55 13.60 14.22
CA PRO A 133 -17.20 13.05 15.40
C PRO A 133 -18.72 13.11 15.28
N GLN A 134 -19.38 12.03 15.69
CA GLN A 134 -20.82 12.08 15.99
C GLN A 134 -21.10 12.95 17.22
N ALA A 135 -22.37 13.32 17.42
CA ALA A 135 -22.78 14.16 18.53
C ALA A 135 -22.35 13.55 19.88
N GLY A 136 -21.60 14.31 20.68
CA GLY A 136 -21.09 13.90 21.99
C GLY A 136 -19.69 13.29 21.96
N GLU A 137 -19.12 13.09 20.78
CA GLU A 137 -17.73 12.64 20.60
C GLU A 137 -16.77 13.82 20.43
N ASP A 138 -15.54 13.63 20.90
CA ASP A 138 -14.53 14.69 20.99
C ASP A 138 -13.23 14.23 20.31
N PHE A 139 -13.19 14.44 18.99
CA PHE A 139 -12.01 14.36 18.15
C PHE A 139 -12.16 15.31 16.95
N THR A 140 -11.06 15.73 16.35
CA THR A 140 -11.12 16.66 15.20
C THR A 140 -11.50 15.96 13.90
N PRO A 141 -12.27 16.60 13.00
CA PRO A 141 -12.50 16.07 11.66
C PRO A 141 -11.18 15.83 10.93
N PHE A 142 -11.17 14.79 10.09
CA PHE A 142 -9.97 14.34 9.41
C PHE A 142 -10.21 13.92 7.97
N GLU A 143 -9.13 13.93 7.18
CA GLU A 143 -9.03 13.29 5.88
C GLU A 143 -7.63 12.66 5.73
N PHE A 144 -7.60 11.34 5.54
CA PHE A 144 -6.38 10.57 5.33
C PHE A 144 -6.35 9.99 3.93
N ALA A 145 -5.17 9.94 3.32
CA ALA A 145 -4.94 9.38 2.01
C ALA A 145 -3.89 8.27 2.09
N PHE A 146 -4.29 7.05 1.76
CA PHE A 146 -3.42 5.88 1.74
C PHE A 146 -3.20 5.42 0.31
N ASP A 147 -1.96 5.38 -0.14
CA ASP A 147 -1.63 4.96 -1.50
C ASP A 147 -1.23 3.48 -1.48
N VAL A 148 -2.01 2.67 -2.20
CA VAL A 148 -1.86 1.21 -2.22
C VAL A 148 -1.53 0.75 -3.63
N THR A 149 -0.67 -0.27 -3.73
CA THR A 149 -0.38 -0.94 -5.00
C THR A 149 -1.12 -2.26 -5.05
N VAL A 150 -1.93 -2.43 -6.09
CA VAL A 150 -2.73 -3.61 -6.36
C VAL A 150 -2.03 -4.47 -7.39
N SER A 151 -1.84 -5.74 -7.05
CA SER A 151 -1.21 -6.76 -7.89
C SER A 151 -2.21 -7.51 -8.77
N ARG A 152 -1.71 -8.42 -9.60
CA ARG A 152 -2.53 -9.32 -10.45
C ARG A 152 -2.96 -10.56 -9.70
#